data_AF-A0A0D7A6Y8-F1
#
_entry.id   AF-A0A0D7A6Y8-F1
#
_cell.length_a   1.000
_cell.length_b   1.000
_cell.length_c   1.000
_cell.angle_alpha   90.00
_cell.angle_beta   90.00
_cell.angle_gamma   90.00
#
_symmetry.space_group_name_H-M   'P 1'
#
loop_
_entity.id
_entity.type
_entity.pdbx_description
1 polymer ?
#
loop_
_entity_poly.entity_id
_entity_poly.type
_entity_poly.pdbx_seq_one_letter_code
_entity_poly.pdbx_strand_id
1 'polypeptide(L)'
;MLRSDGRIRTADKPVNDHIVHMAMDIGTLPGTCHLHMQFHTVLGDNDICVAVSSPAHMQPLIVAYPSTQVVLLHAAYPFTREAVYLTNVYHNVYLDLGLVCPVISALGQLEVMRQALETAPTNKIIWSTDGHWWPETYYLSSRQSRGVLYQVRSICTPDVQV
;
A
#
# COMPACT_ATOMS: atom_id res chain seq x y z
N MET A 1 21.54 -7.73 15.52
CA MET A 1 22.07 -6.91 14.40
C MET A 1 22.92 -7.70 13.41
N LEU A 2 23.32 -8.95 13.68
CA LEU A 2 23.95 -9.85 12.69
C LEU A 2 23.09 -11.10 12.52
N ARG A 3 22.70 -11.41 11.28
CA ARG A 3 22.24 -12.76 10.92
C ARG A 3 23.45 -13.68 10.81
N SER A 4 23.24 -14.99 10.99
CA SER A 4 24.30 -16.01 10.93
C SER A 4 25.03 -16.11 9.58
N ASP A 5 24.49 -15.48 8.54
CA ASP A 5 25.04 -15.35 7.19
C ASP A 5 25.97 -14.13 7.01
N GLY A 6 26.27 -13.39 8.08
CA GLY A 6 27.10 -12.18 8.04
C GLY A 6 26.36 -10.93 7.53
N ARG A 7 25.06 -11.01 7.24
CA ARG A 7 24.25 -9.86 6.82
C ARG A 7 23.73 -9.09 8.03
N ILE A 8 23.76 -7.77 7.93
CA ILE A 8 23.17 -6.88 8.94
C ILE A 8 21.68 -6.71 8.62
N ARG A 9 20.82 -7.00 9.61
CA ARG A 9 19.39 -6.69 9.57
C ARG A 9 19.06 -5.70 10.68
N THR A 10 18.52 -4.55 10.31
CA THR A 10 17.95 -3.57 11.24
C THR A 10 16.54 -4.01 11.61
N ALA A 11 16.41 -4.74 12.72
CA ALA A 11 15.14 -5.29 13.20
C ALA A 11 14.80 -4.82 14.63
N ASP A 12 15.60 -3.90 15.18
CA ASP A 12 15.34 -3.34 16.49
C ASP A 12 14.23 -2.29 16.38
N LYS A 13 13.12 -2.50 17.10
CA LYS A 13 11.94 -1.65 17.00
C LYS A 13 12.23 -0.19 17.36
N PRO A 14 12.85 0.14 18.51
CA PRO A 14 13.22 1.51 18.84
C PRO A 14 14.05 2.21 17.76
N VAL A 15 15.05 1.51 17.19
CA VAL A 15 15.86 2.07 16.10
C VAL A 15 15.03 2.32 14.84
N ASN A 16 14.20 1.35 14.44
CA ASN A 16 13.35 1.49 13.25
C ASN A 16 12.31 2.61 13.43
N ASP A 17 11.66 2.69 14.60
CA ASP A 17 10.71 3.76 14.92
C ASP A 17 11.40 5.13 14.84
N HIS A 18 12.62 5.28 15.40
CA HIS A 18 13.37 6.53 15.32
C HIS A 18 13.71 6.93 13.88
N ILE A 19 14.14 5.97 13.04
CA ILE A 19 14.42 6.22 11.62
C ILE A 19 13.15 6.65 10.89
N VAL A 20 12.01 6.00 11.16
CA VAL A 20 10.72 6.37 10.58
C VAL A 20 10.35 7.79 10.97
N HIS A 21 10.46 8.16 12.25
CA HIS A 21 10.19 9.52 12.71
C HIS A 21 11.08 10.57 12.03
N MET A 22 12.40 10.32 11.94
CA MET A 22 13.32 11.22 11.22
C MET A 22 12.95 11.38 9.74
N ALA A 23 12.56 10.29 9.07
CA ALA A 23 12.10 10.35 7.70
C ALA A 23 10.81 11.20 7.61
N MET A 24 9.84 10.95 8.49
CA MET A 24 8.58 11.69 8.51
C MET A 24 8.80 13.19 8.78
N ASP A 25 9.74 13.56 9.65
CA ASP A 25 10.16 14.94 9.90
C ASP A 25 10.68 15.62 8.62
N ILE A 26 11.49 14.92 7.81
CA ILE A 26 11.97 15.44 6.51
C ILE A 26 10.79 15.75 5.56
N GLY A 27 9.75 14.93 5.60
CA GLY A 27 8.51 15.16 4.85
C GLY A 27 7.73 16.42 5.26
N THR A 28 8.04 17.01 6.42
CA THR A 28 7.43 18.26 6.89
C THR A 28 8.17 19.52 6.43
N LEU A 29 9.39 19.37 5.88
CA LEU A 29 10.22 20.50 5.49
C LEU A 29 9.62 21.29 4.30
N PRO A 30 9.89 22.60 4.19
CA PRO A 30 9.45 23.38 3.04
C PRO A 30 9.97 22.80 1.72
N GLY A 31 9.08 22.65 0.74
CA GLY A 31 9.42 22.12 -0.59
C GLY A 31 9.40 20.60 -0.72
N THR A 32 9.15 19.84 0.36
CA THR A 32 9.08 18.36 0.32
C THR A 32 7.65 17.82 0.22
N CYS A 33 6.64 18.67 -0.01
CA CYS A 33 5.23 18.26 -0.13
C CYS A 33 4.94 17.24 -1.25
N HIS A 34 5.87 17.08 -2.20
CA HIS A 34 5.81 16.10 -3.28
C HIS A 34 6.41 14.73 -2.89
N LEU A 35 7.04 14.61 -1.73
CA LEU A 35 7.60 13.35 -1.23
C LEU A 35 6.52 12.56 -0.51
N HIS A 36 6.38 11.30 -0.91
CA HIS A 36 5.41 10.38 -0.35
C HIS A 36 6.14 9.25 0.37
N MET A 37 5.90 9.12 1.67
CA MET A 37 6.47 8.03 2.47
C MET A 37 5.67 6.76 2.25
N GLN A 38 6.33 5.78 1.65
CA GLN A 38 5.72 4.49 1.33
C GLN A 38 5.99 3.50 2.47
N PHE A 39 4.93 2.86 2.94
CA PHE A 39 5.01 1.81 3.95
C PHE A 39 4.51 0.50 3.37
N HIS A 40 5.37 -0.51 3.42
CA HIS A 40 4.99 -1.89 3.13
C HIS A 40 4.00 -2.37 4.19
N THR A 41 2.74 -2.58 3.82
CA THR A 41 1.70 -3.04 4.74
C THR A 41 1.25 -4.45 4.37
N VAL A 42 1.99 -5.45 4.85
CA VAL A 42 1.67 -6.88 4.71
C VAL A 42 1.56 -7.35 3.23
N LEU A 43 1.26 -8.64 3.00
CA LEU A 43 1.76 -9.47 1.89
C LEU A 43 3.30 -9.39 1.78
N GLY A 44 3.99 -10.42 2.24
CA GLY A 44 5.45 -10.49 2.16
C GLY A 44 5.96 -11.83 2.69
N ASP A 45 7.20 -11.85 3.16
CA ASP A 45 7.93 -13.09 3.44
C ASP A 45 7.66 -13.69 4.83
N ASN A 46 8.25 -14.86 5.08
CA ASN A 46 8.08 -15.65 6.31
C ASN A 46 8.66 -15.01 7.58
N ASP A 47 9.32 -13.85 7.47
CA ASP A 47 9.86 -13.11 8.61
C ASP A 47 8.98 -11.90 9.01
N ILE A 48 7.77 -11.80 8.43
CA ILE A 48 6.73 -10.84 8.81
C ILE A 48 5.77 -11.47 9.83
N CYS A 49 5.46 -10.72 10.89
CA CYS A 49 4.42 -11.08 11.86
C CYS A 49 3.09 -10.42 11.48
N VAL A 50 2.22 -11.15 10.80
CA VAL A 50 0.91 -10.64 10.31
C VAL A 50 0.06 -10.06 11.44
N ALA A 51 0.14 -10.64 12.65
CA ALA A 51 -0.64 -10.21 13.82
C ALA A 51 -0.40 -8.75 14.25
N VAL A 52 0.73 -8.15 13.85
CA VAL A 52 1.09 -6.75 14.16
C VAL A 52 1.30 -5.90 12.91
N SER A 53 0.85 -6.39 11.75
CA SER A 53 1.10 -5.77 10.44
C SER A 53 -0.11 -5.02 9.86
N SER A 54 -1.20 -4.92 10.63
CA SER A 54 -2.36 -4.13 10.23
C SER A 54 -1.95 -2.65 10.05
N PRO A 55 -2.38 -2.00 8.95
CA PRO A 55 -2.12 -0.58 8.73
C PRO A 55 -2.80 0.31 9.78
N ALA A 56 -3.82 -0.18 10.51
CA ALA A 56 -4.48 0.57 11.57
C ALA A 56 -3.52 0.98 12.70
N HIS A 57 -2.45 0.20 12.92
CA HIS A 57 -1.41 0.55 13.89
C HIS A 57 -0.63 1.83 13.52
N MET A 58 -0.73 2.30 12.27
CA MET A 58 -0.06 3.52 11.81
C MET A 58 -0.80 4.81 12.17
N GLN A 59 -2.02 4.74 12.69
CA GLN A 59 -2.82 5.93 13.03
C GLN A 59 -2.08 6.95 13.91
N PRO A 60 -1.34 6.58 14.97
CA PRO A 60 -0.58 7.54 15.78
C PRO A 60 0.49 8.28 14.96
N LEU A 61 1.17 7.59 14.04
CA LEU A 61 2.18 8.18 13.16
C LEU A 61 1.53 9.13 12.15
N ILE A 62 0.44 8.69 11.50
CA ILE A 62 -0.29 9.49 10.52
C ILE A 62 -0.79 10.80 11.15
N VAL A 63 -1.35 10.73 12.37
CA VAL A 63 -1.84 11.89 13.12
C VAL A 63 -0.70 12.84 13.52
N ALA A 64 0.46 12.31 13.88
CA ALA A 64 1.62 13.12 14.26
C ALA A 64 2.21 13.93 13.09
N TYR A 65 2.01 13.48 11.85
CA TYR A 65 2.62 14.06 10.64
C TYR A 65 1.60 14.42 9.55
N PRO A 66 0.65 15.33 9.82
CA PRO A 66 -0.42 15.65 8.88
C PRO A 66 0.09 16.22 7.54
N SER A 67 1.25 16.89 7.52
CA SER A 67 1.83 17.47 6.30
C SER A 67 2.57 16.47 5.42
N THR A 68 2.97 15.32 5.97
CA THR A 68 3.74 14.29 5.26
C THR A 68 2.78 13.31 4.60
N GLN A 69 2.91 13.11 3.29
CA GLN A 69 2.06 12.17 2.55
C GLN A 69 2.51 10.73 2.84
N VAL A 70 1.55 9.86 3.12
CA VAL A 70 1.75 8.45 3.46
C VAL A 70 1.06 7.60 2.39
N VAL A 71 1.78 6.61 1.86
CA VAL A 71 1.26 5.62 0.91
C VAL A 71 1.33 4.26 1.57
N LEU A 72 0.18 3.60 1.68
CA LEU A 72 0.06 2.22 2.13
C LEU A 72 0.21 1.30 0.91
N LEU A 73 1.29 0.52 0.88
CA LEU A 73 1.60 -0.35 -0.26
C LEU A 73 0.81 -1.65 -0.24
N HIS A 74 0.65 -2.23 -1.43
CA HIS A 74 0.18 -3.59 -1.65
C HIS A 74 -1.28 -3.85 -1.24
N ALA A 75 -2.11 -2.83 -1.39
CA ALA A 75 -3.49 -2.77 -0.92
C ALA A 75 -3.67 -3.13 0.55
N ALA A 76 -2.59 -3.03 1.34
CA ALA A 76 -2.50 -3.59 2.67
C ALA A 76 -2.89 -5.07 2.82
N TYR A 77 -2.84 -5.89 1.75
CA TYR A 77 -3.49 -7.22 1.72
C TYR A 77 -2.96 -8.18 2.80
N PRO A 78 -3.78 -8.69 3.75
CA PRO A 78 -5.24 -8.86 3.61
C PRO A 78 -6.12 -7.81 4.31
N PHE A 79 -5.56 -6.70 4.80
CA PHE A 79 -6.24 -5.63 5.54
C PHE A 79 -6.77 -4.49 4.64
N THR A 80 -7.13 -4.76 3.39
CA THR A 80 -7.48 -3.70 2.42
C THR A 80 -8.58 -2.76 2.92
N ARG A 81 -9.65 -3.27 3.54
CA ARG A 81 -10.71 -2.40 4.12
C ARG A 81 -10.21 -1.45 5.21
N GLU A 82 -9.23 -1.87 6.01
CA GLU A 82 -8.64 -1.01 7.03
C GLU A 82 -7.85 0.14 6.37
N ALA A 83 -7.04 -0.16 5.35
CA ALA A 83 -6.33 0.86 4.60
C ALA A 83 -7.30 1.84 3.89
N VAL A 84 -8.40 1.32 3.33
CA VAL A 84 -9.47 2.13 2.73
C VAL A 84 -10.11 3.06 3.75
N TYR A 85 -10.37 2.58 4.96
CA TYR A 85 -10.85 3.44 6.05
C TYR A 85 -9.85 4.57 6.35
N LEU A 86 -8.55 4.28 6.42
CA LEU A 86 -7.52 5.29 6.67
C LEU A 86 -7.47 6.36 5.57
N THR A 87 -7.62 5.99 4.29
CA THR A 87 -7.66 6.98 3.19
C THR A 87 -8.88 7.91 3.26
N ASN A 88 -9.99 7.46 3.84
CA ASN A 88 -11.18 8.28 4.04
C ASN A 88 -11.00 9.28 5.17
N VAL A 89 -10.44 8.85 6.30
CA VAL A 89 -10.39 9.67 7.51
C VAL A 89 -9.15 10.59 7.58
N TYR A 90 -8.05 10.23 6.90
CA TYR A 90 -6.82 11.03 6.89
C TYR A 90 -6.55 11.62 5.51
N HIS A 91 -6.38 12.95 5.45
CA HIS A 91 -6.18 13.68 4.20
C HIS A 91 -4.85 13.31 3.51
N ASN A 92 -3.83 12.96 4.28
CA ASN A 92 -2.47 12.67 3.83
C ASN A 92 -2.20 11.17 3.58
N VAL A 93 -3.23 10.32 3.53
CA VAL A 93 -3.07 8.87 3.33
C VAL A 93 -3.57 8.45 1.96
N TYR A 94 -2.74 7.69 1.24
CA TYR A 94 -2.98 7.12 -0.08
C TYR A 94 -2.88 5.60 -0.01
N LEU A 95 -3.55 4.92 -0.94
CA LEU A 95 -3.53 3.46 -1.06
C LEU A 95 -2.97 3.07 -2.42
N ASP A 96 -1.88 2.32 -2.43
CA ASP A 96 -1.36 1.65 -3.62
C ASP A 96 -1.98 0.25 -3.76
N LEU A 97 -2.27 -0.17 -4.99
CA LEU A 97 -2.86 -1.48 -5.32
C LEU A 97 -1.85 -2.45 -5.98
N GLY A 98 -0.56 -2.14 -5.96
CA GLY A 98 0.49 -2.97 -6.58
C GLY A 98 0.75 -4.28 -5.85
N LEU A 99 1.61 -5.15 -6.39
CA LEU A 99 1.90 -6.51 -5.93
C LEU A 99 0.72 -7.50 -5.98
N VAL A 100 -0.47 -7.10 -5.53
CA VAL A 100 -1.71 -7.89 -5.51
C VAL A 100 -1.97 -8.53 -6.87
N CYS A 101 -1.82 -7.74 -7.94
CA CYS A 101 -1.65 -8.24 -9.29
C CYS A 101 -0.14 -8.29 -9.60
N PRO A 102 0.48 -9.45 -9.87
CA PRO A 102 -0.14 -10.73 -10.18
C PRO A 102 -0.07 -11.79 -9.07
N VAL A 103 0.31 -11.43 -7.83
CA VAL A 103 0.68 -12.41 -6.81
C VAL A 103 -0.49 -13.23 -6.27
N ILE A 104 -1.67 -12.62 -6.08
CA ILE A 104 -2.84 -13.35 -5.54
C ILE A 104 -3.77 -13.85 -6.63
N SER A 105 -4.71 -14.73 -6.26
CA SER A 105 -5.68 -15.32 -7.21
C SER A 105 -6.55 -14.25 -7.89
N ALA A 106 -7.04 -14.53 -9.10
CA ALA A 106 -7.90 -13.61 -9.84
C ALA A 106 -9.15 -13.16 -9.04
N LEU A 107 -9.74 -14.05 -8.25
CA LEU A 107 -10.86 -13.71 -7.36
C LEU A 107 -10.41 -12.79 -6.21
N GLY A 108 -9.21 -13.02 -5.67
CA GLY A 108 -8.62 -12.13 -4.67
C GLY A 108 -8.33 -10.74 -5.23
N GLN A 109 -7.79 -10.66 -6.45
CA GLN A 109 -7.56 -9.39 -7.14
C GLN A 109 -8.88 -8.61 -7.33
N LEU A 110 -9.94 -9.30 -7.76
CA LEU A 110 -11.27 -8.72 -7.91
C LEU A 110 -11.83 -8.21 -6.58
N GLU A 111 -11.69 -9.00 -5.51
CA GLU A 111 -12.16 -8.61 -4.18
C GLU A 111 -11.38 -7.41 -3.62
N VAL A 112 -10.05 -7.38 -3.77
CA VAL A 112 -9.23 -6.24 -3.36
C VAL A 112 -9.63 -4.97 -4.13
N MET A 113 -9.83 -5.07 -5.44
CA MET A 113 -10.27 -3.92 -6.25
C MET A 113 -11.67 -3.44 -5.84
N ARG A 114 -12.59 -4.36 -5.54
CA ARG A 114 -13.91 -4.02 -5.00
C ARG A 114 -13.76 -3.30 -3.65
N GLN A 115 -13.01 -3.86 -2.72
CA GLN A 115 -12.77 -3.25 -1.40
C GLN A 115 -12.15 -1.86 -1.49
N ALA A 116 -11.16 -1.67 -2.37
CA ALA A 116 -10.56 -0.37 -2.61
C ALA A 116 -11.60 0.64 -3.10
N LEU A 117 -12.40 0.26 -4.10
CA LEU A 117 -13.42 1.14 -4.70
C LEU A 117 -14.74 1.20 -3.92
N GLU A 118 -14.88 0.46 -2.81
CA GLU A 118 -16.08 0.50 -1.96
C GLU A 118 -16.29 1.91 -1.39
N THR A 119 -15.22 2.51 -0.85
CA THR A 119 -15.31 3.85 -0.23
C THR A 119 -14.06 4.70 -0.36
N ALA A 120 -12.91 4.19 -0.85
CA ALA A 120 -11.71 5.04 -0.90
C ALA A 120 -11.91 6.20 -1.90
N PRO A 121 -11.50 7.43 -1.55
CA PRO A 121 -11.48 8.53 -2.51
C PRO A 121 -10.62 8.14 -3.72
N THR A 122 -11.18 8.20 -4.91
CA THR A 122 -10.50 7.71 -6.13
C THR A 122 -9.22 8.48 -6.44
N ASN A 123 -9.12 9.73 -6.01
CA ASN A 123 -7.90 10.55 -6.12
C ASN A 123 -6.80 10.17 -5.11
N LYS A 124 -7.07 9.25 -4.19
CA LYS A 124 -6.11 8.71 -3.22
C LYS A 124 -5.72 7.26 -3.50
N ILE A 125 -6.32 6.64 -4.51
CA ILE A 125 -5.92 5.33 -5.01
C ILE A 125 -4.82 5.55 -6.05
N ILE A 126 -3.68 4.90 -5.84
CA ILE A 126 -2.58 4.86 -6.80
C ILE A 126 -2.30 3.43 -7.21
N TRP A 127 -1.54 3.27 -8.28
CA TRP A 127 -1.20 1.96 -8.82
C TRP A 127 0.29 1.86 -9.11
N SER A 128 0.88 0.76 -8.69
CA SER A 128 2.24 0.33 -9.01
C SER A 128 2.23 -1.14 -9.43
N THR A 129 3.33 -1.63 -10.00
CA THR A 129 3.44 -3.05 -10.34
C THR A 129 3.97 -3.90 -9.19
N ASP A 130 4.83 -3.31 -8.35
CA ASP A 130 5.80 -4.02 -7.51
C ASP A 130 6.57 -5.13 -8.26
N GLY A 131 6.77 -4.91 -9.57
CA GLY A 131 7.48 -5.86 -10.42
C GLY A 131 8.95 -5.93 -10.03
N HIS A 132 9.50 -7.13 -10.02
CA HIS A 132 10.89 -7.39 -9.70
C HIS A 132 11.41 -8.63 -10.43
N TRP A 133 12.74 -8.77 -10.54
CA TRP A 133 13.47 -9.84 -11.26
C TRP A 133 13.26 -9.90 -12.78
N TRP A 134 12.01 -9.98 -13.26
CA TRP A 134 11.69 -10.29 -14.66
C TRP A 134 10.69 -9.29 -15.26
N PRO A 135 10.85 -8.88 -16.53
CA PRO A 135 9.94 -7.93 -17.20
C PRO A 135 8.48 -8.42 -17.25
N GLU A 136 8.26 -9.74 -17.25
CA GLU A 136 6.94 -10.37 -17.24
C GLU A 136 6.13 -9.99 -16.00
N THR A 137 6.77 -9.74 -14.86
CA THR A 137 6.07 -9.34 -13.62
C THR A 137 5.40 -7.97 -13.79
N TYR A 138 6.09 -7.01 -14.40
CA TYR A 138 5.56 -5.69 -14.73
C TYR A 138 4.42 -5.77 -15.76
N TYR A 139 4.61 -6.57 -16.81
CA TYR A 139 3.60 -6.75 -17.86
C TYR A 139 2.33 -7.42 -17.32
N LEU A 140 2.46 -8.52 -16.58
CA LEU A 140 1.34 -9.25 -16.01
C LEU A 140 0.58 -8.40 -14.98
N SER A 141 1.29 -7.71 -14.09
CA SER A 141 0.68 -6.78 -13.15
C SER A 141 -0.17 -5.72 -13.86
N SER A 142 0.40 -5.07 -14.88
CA SER A 142 -0.29 -4.05 -15.68
C SER A 142 -1.54 -4.60 -16.37
N ARG A 143 -1.44 -5.78 -16.97
CA ARG A 143 -2.53 -6.41 -17.73
C ARG A 143 -3.67 -6.86 -16.81
N GLN A 144 -3.34 -7.53 -15.70
CA GLN A 144 -4.34 -8.03 -14.75
C GLN A 144 -5.04 -6.89 -14.00
N SER A 145 -4.28 -5.91 -13.50
CA SER A 145 -4.85 -4.76 -12.78
C SER A 145 -5.86 -3.99 -13.63
N ARG A 146 -5.53 -3.74 -14.90
CA ARG A 146 -6.45 -3.10 -15.86
C ARG A 146 -7.69 -3.96 -16.09
N GLY A 147 -7.53 -5.27 -16.30
CA GLY A 147 -8.64 -6.19 -16.51
C GLY A 147 -9.62 -6.20 -15.34
N VAL A 148 -9.10 -6.30 -14.11
CA VAL A 148 -9.90 -6.30 -12.89
C VAL A 148 -10.60 -4.95 -12.69
N LEU A 149 -9.92 -3.83 -12.92
CA LEU A 149 -10.53 -2.50 -12.85
C LEU A 149 -11.70 -2.36 -13.82
N TYR A 150 -11.55 -2.81 -15.08
CA TYR A 150 -12.65 -2.81 -16.06
C TYR A 150 -13.81 -3.69 -15.62
N GLN A 151 -13.53 -4.86 -15.04
CA GLN A 151 -14.56 -5.75 -14.54
C GLN A 151 -15.36 -5.12 -13.40
N VAL A 152 -14.68 -4.54 -12.39
CA VAL A 152 -15.37 -3.82 -11.29
C VAL A 152 -16.18 -2.65 -11.83
N ARG A 153 -15.60 -1.84 -12.74
CA ARG A 153 -16.33 -0.75 -13.39
C ARG A 153 -17.61 -1.24 -14.06
N SER A 154 -17.55 -2.34 -14.81
CA SER A 154 -18.72 -2.89 -15.52
C SER A 154 -19.85 -3.31 -14.57
N ILE A 155 -19.51 -3.79 -13.37
CA ILE A 155 -20.50 -4.14 -12.34
C ILE A 155 -21.16 -2.87 -11.75
N CYS A 156 -20.39 -1.78 -11.60
CA CYS A 156 -20.89 -0.51 -11.06
C CYS A 156 -21.69 0.31 -12.08
N THR A 157 -21.41 0.15 -13.38
CA THR A 157 -22.10 0.87 -14.47
C THR A 157 -22.65 -0.11 -15.52
N PRO A 158 -23.64 -0.95 -15.17
CA PRO A 158 -24.14 -1.99 -16.06
C PRO A 158 -24.77 -1.45 -17.35
N ASP A 159 -25.27 -0.20 -17.33
CA ASP A 159 -26.07 0.38 -18.42
C ASP A 159 -25.45 1.60 -19.12
N VAL A 160 -24.16 1.91 -18.89
CA VAL A 160 -23.47 2.99 -19.62
C VAL A 160 -22.78 2.40 -20.85
N GLN A 161 -23.52 2.29 -21.95
CA GLN A 161 -22.91 2.15 -23.27
C GLN A 161 -22.14 3.44 -23.58
N VAL A 162 -20.83 3.33 -23.79
CA VAL A 162 -19.98 4.42 -24.31
C VAL A 162 -19.92 4.26 -25.82
#